data_AF-A0A0Q8HXG9-F1
#
_entry.id   AF-A0A0Q8HXG9-F1
#
_cell.length_a   1.000
_cell.length_b   1.000
_cell.length_c   1.000
_cell.angle_alpha   90.00
_cell.angle_beta   90.00
_cell.angle_gamma   90.00
#
_symmetry.space_group_name_H-M   'P 1'
#
loop_
_entity.id
_entity.type
_entity.pdbx_description
1 polymer ?
#
loop_
_entity_poly.entity_id
_entity_poly.type
_entity_poly.pdbx_seq_one_letter_code
_entity_poly.pdbx_strand_id
1 'polypeptide(L)'
;MSPHPYDVVDICAPVSGMVVEEGRGALPFHLIHGESLVAAAAWAAGEAGIDLIDQTVPWELVAERGEAVLLHDPLCPMTPPAFLARCADRAGVEDRIVVGVRPVTDTVKVVREQTLGETVDRDELLAICSPVVLPPSVVEDLFAAGGPLPSTDFLELVATLRERYGDERVEFVEAPPEARRVGSDEDIAVLAALTDPR
;
A
#
# COMPACT_ATOMS: atom_id res chain seq x y z
N MET A 1 -1.75 32.49 17.26
CA MET A 1 -2.16 31.58 18.36
C MET A 1 -0.93 30.80 18.74
N SER A 2 -0.50 30.87 20.00
CA SER A 2 0.58 30.01 20.49
C SER A 2 -0.01 28.67 20.88
N PRO A 3 0.60 27.54 20.48
CA PRO A 3 0.11 26.21 20.85
C PRO A 3 0.10 26.04 22.37
N HIS A 4 -0.94 25.41 22.89
CA HIS A 4 -1.19 25.20 24.31
C HIS A 4 -0.36 24.01 24.81
N PRO A 5 0.14 23.99 26.05
CA PRO A 5 0.94 22.87 26.60
C PRO A 5 0.23 21.51 26.71
N TYR A 6 -1.02 21.41 26.24
CA TYR A 6 -1.80 20.17 26.13
C TYR A 6 -2.19 19.84 24.68
N ASP A 7 -1.64 20.57 23.71
CA ASP A 7 -1.68 20.15 22.32
C ASP A 7 -0.83 18.88 22.25
N VAL A 8 -1.51 17.72 22.32
CA VAL A 8 -0.89 16.44 22.04
C VAL A 8 -0.50 16.51 20.57
N VAL A 9 0.76 16.86 20.33
CA VAL A 9 1.36 16.58 19.03
C VAL A 9 1.43 15.06 19.00
N ASP A 10 0.60 14.42 18.19
CA ASP A 10 0.82 13.00 17.85
C ASP A 10 2.16 12.96 17.14
N ILE A 11 3.24 12.74 17.90
CA ILE A 11 4.58 12.54 17.37
C ILE A 11 4.60 11.11 16.83
N CYS A 12 4.05 10.91 15.64
CA CYS A 12 4.33 9.70 14.88
C CYS A 12 5.80 9.71 14.47
N ALA A 13 6.43 8.54 14.50
CA ALA A 13 7.77 8.38 13.95
C ALA A 13 7.76 8.80 12.46
N PRO A 14 8.82 9.45 11.95
CA PRO A 14 8.89 9.78 10.54
C PRO A 14 8.82 8.51 9.69
N VAL A 15 8.11 8.60 8.57
CA VAL A 15 7.91 7.50 7.62
C VAL A 15 8.22 8.01 6.23
N SER A 16 9.16 7.33 5.57
CA SER A 16 9.45 7.55 4.16
C SER A 16 8.44 6.80 3.30
N GLY A 17 8.10 7.30 2.12
CA GLY A 17 7.15 6.63 1.24
C GLY A 17 7.48 6.73 -0.23
N MET A 18 7.02 5.75 -1.01
CA MET A 18 7.15 5.72 -2.46
C MET A 18 5.82 5.35 -3.09
N VAL A 19 5.46 6.03 -4.19
CA VAL A 19 4.39 5.58 -5.08
C VAL A 19 5.03 4.69 -6.15
N VAL A 20 4.66 3.41 -6.20
CA VAL A 20 5.32 2.37 -7.00
C VAL A 20 4.64 2.25 -8.36
N GLU A 21 5.14 2.99 -9.35
CA GLU A 21 4.60 3.03 -10.71
C GLU A 21 5.09 1.88 -11.60
N GLU A 22 6.25 1.28 -11.26
CA GLU A 22 6.85 0.24 -12.07
C GLU A 22 5.90 -0.96 -12.26
N GLY A 23 5.84 -1.48 -13.50
CA GLY A 23 4.98 -2.61 -13.84
C GLY A 23 3.48 -2.28 -13.95
N ARG A 24 3.05 -1.01 -13.81
CA ARG A 24 1.62 -0.62 -13.87
C ARG A 24 1.14 -0.17 -15.26
N GLY A 25 2.03 -0.10 -16.25
CA GLY A 25 1.70 0.33 -17.60
C GLY A 25 1.27 1.81 -17.66
N ALA A 26 0.27 2.12 -18.49
CA ALA A 26 -0.21 3.49 -18.69
C ALA A 26 -1.35 3.90 -17.73
N LEU A 27 -1.98 2.93 -17.05
CA LEU A 27 -3.16 3.16 -16.21
C LEU A 27 -2.94 4.19 -15.08
N PRO A 28 -1.75 4.28 -14.42
CA PRO A 28 -1.50 5.32 -13.41
C PRO A 28 -1.71 6.76 -13.89
N PHE A 29 -1.63 7.01 -15.21
CA PHE A 29 -1.79 8.33 -15.81
C PHE A 29 -3.23 8.63 -16.25
N HIS A 30 -4.15 7.67 -16.11
CA HIS A 30 -5.57 7.90 -16.33
C HIS A 30 -6.16 8.74 -15.20
N LEU A 31 -7.30 9.38 -15.46
CA LEU A 31 -7.86 10.38 -14.55
C LEU A 31 -8.99 9.80 -13.69
N ILE A 32 -8.96 10.12 -12.39
CA ILE A 32 -10.08 10.02 -11.47
C ILE A 32 -10.35 11.41 -10.90
N HIS A 33 -11.60 11.88 -10.96
CA HIS A 33 -11.97 13.23 -10.50
C HIS A 33 -11.14 14.38 -11.10
N GLY A 34 -10.60 14.18 -12.31
CA GLY A 34 -9.78 15.16 -13.02
C GLY A 34 -8.27 15.05 -12.76
N GLU A 35 -7.84 14.13 -11.91
CA GLU A 35 -6.46 13.97 -11.48
C GLU A 35 -5.91 12.61 -11.84
N SER A 36 -4.63 12.54 -12.21
CA SER A 36 -4.00 11.26 -12.53
C SER A 36 -4.00 10.34 -11.30
N LEU A 37 -4.16 9.03 -11.50
CA LEU A 37 -4.20 8.06 -10.38
C LEU A 37 -2.93 8.15 -9.52
N VAL A 38 -1.76 8.31 -10.16
CA VAL A 38 -0.48 8.51 -9.48
C VAL A 38 -0.45 9.79 -8.64
N ALA A 39 -1.00 10.90 -9.14
CA ALA A 39 -1.09 12.15 -8.39
C ALA A 39 -2.03 12.02 -7.18
N ALA A 40 -3.20 11.40 -7.37
CA ALA A 40 -4.16 11.16 -6.29
C ALA A 40 -3.55 10.29 -5.17
N ALA A 41 -2.86 9.21 -5.54
CA ALA A 41 -2.12 8.36 -4.61
C ALA A 41 -1.01 9.13 -3.87
N ALA A 42 -0.20 9.91 -4.59
CA ALA A 42 0.85 10.73 -3.98
C ALA A 42 0.29 11.76 -3.00
N TRP A 43 -0.81 12.44 -3.35
CA TRP A 43 -1.46 13.39 -2.44
C TRP A 43 -1.99 12.70 -1.19
N ALA A 44 -2.62 11.54 -1.33
CA ALA A 44 -3.10 10.81 -0.17
C ALA A 44 -1.97 10.44 0.80
N ALA A 45 -0.81 10.02 0.29
CA ALA A 45 0.38 9.73 1.10
C ALA A 45 0.94 11.01 1.75
N GLY A 46 1.02 12.13 1.01
CA GLY A 46 1.47 13.41 1.56
C GLY A 46 0.54 13.95 2.66
N GLU A 47 -0.78 13.87 2.46
CA GLU A 47 -1.78 14.24 3.48
C GLU A 47 -1.74 13.32 4.71
N ALA A 48 -1.30 12.08 4.54
CA ALA A 48 -1.07 11.15 5.64
C ALA A 48 0.21 11.45 6.45
N GLY A 49 1.00 12.46 6.05
CA GLY A 49 2.24 12.84 6.71
C GLY A 49 3.45 11.98 6.32
N ILE A 50 3.38 11.26 5.19
CA ILE A 50 4.46 10.42 4.68
C ILE A 50 5.45 11.28 3.87
N ASP A 51 6.74 11.18 4.16
CA ASP A 51 7.82 11.84 3.40
C ASP A 51 8.03 11.11 2.07
N LEU A 52 7.38 11.61 1.00
CA LEU A 52 7.50 11.00 -0.32
C LEU A 52 8.90 11.19 -0.90
N ILE A 53 9.52 10.07 -1.24
CA ILE A 53 10.80 10.00 -1.93
C ILE A 53 10.61 9.39 -3.31
N ASP A 54 11.50 9.78 -4.23
CA ASP A 54 11.49 9.27 -5.59
C ASP A 54 11.98 7.82 -5.64
N GLN A 55 11.43 7.00 -6.56
CA GLN A 55 11.82 5.60 -6.73
C GLN A 55 13.29 5.42 -7.16
N THR A 56 13.96 6.48 -7.63
CA THR A 56 15.39 6.49 -7.97
C THR A 56 16.31 6.67 -6.76
N VAL A 57 15.78 6.99 -5.57
CA VAL A 57 16.58 7.04 -4.34
C VAL A 57 17.13 5.65 -4.04
N PRO A 58 18.47 5.49 -3.93
CA PRO A 58 19.06 4.21 -3.60
C PRO A 58 18.53 3.65 -2.27
N TRP A 59 18.19 2.36 -2.25
CA TRP A 59 17.64 1.69 -1.06
C TRP A 59 18.58 1.74 0.16
N GLU A 60 19.90 1.82 -0.06
CA GLU A 60 20.87 2.05 1.02
C GLU A 60 20.61 3.37 1.77
N LEU A 61 20.30 4.46 1.05
CA LEU A 61 19.97 5.75 1.66
C LEU A 61 18.62 5.73 2.37
N VAL A 62 17.69 4.91 1.88
CA VAL A 62 16.39 4.70 2.55
C VAL A 62 16.61 3.97 3.88
N ALA A 63 17.42 2.91 3.89
CA ALA A 63 17.76 2.17 5.09
C ALA A 63 18.53 3.02 6.12
N GLU A 64 19.46 3.88 5.67
CA GLU A 64 20.22 4.78 6.54
C GLU A 64 19.34 5.76 7.34
N ARG A 65 18.13 6.06 6.87
CA ARG A 65 17.17 6.89 7.63
C ARG A 65 16.66 6.20 8.89
N GLY A 66 16.67 4.86 8.93
CA GLY A 66 16.15 4.09 10.07
C GLY A 66 14.65 4.28 10.29
N GLU A 67 13.91 4.61 9.23
CA GLU A 67 12.48 4.89 9.24
C GLU A 67 11.68 3.71 8.69
N ALA A 68 10.39 3.67 8.98
CA ALA A 68 9.49 2.79 8.24
C ALA A 68 9.36 3.28 6.79
N VAL A 69 9.08 2.35 5.87
CA VAL A 69 8.89 2.64 4.45
C VAL A 69 7.49 2.22 4.02
N LEU A 70 6.70 3.17 3.53
CA LEU A 70 5.37 2.94 2.96
C LEU A 70 5.45 2.85 1.44
N LEU A 71 5.05 1.71 0.89
CA LEU A 71 4.91 1.50 -0.56
C LEU A 71 3.44 1.64 -0.94
N HIS A 72 3.14 2.63 -1.77
CA HIS A 72 1.78 2.93 -2.23
C HIS A 72 1.61 2.53 -3.71
N ASP A 73 0.59 1.75 -4.06
CA ASP A 73 0.27 1.42 -5.44
C ASP A 73 -0.62 2.54 -6.02
N PRO A 74 -0.21 3.21 -7.11
CA PRO A 74 -1.03 4.25 -7.74
C PRO A 74 -2.36 3.72 -8.28
N LEU A 75 -2.51 2.41 -8.43
CA LEU A 75 -3.78 1.79 -8.78
C LEU A 75 -4.75 1.65 -7.59
N CYS A 76 -4.40 2.13 -6.39
CA CYS A 76 -5.32 2.34 -5.27
C CYS A 76 -5.50 3.85 -4.98
N PRO A 77 -5.91 4.68 -5.98
CA PRO A 77 -5.72 6.14 -5.98
C PRO A 77 -6.54 6.89 -4.94
N MET A 78 -7.62 6.29 -4.44
CA MET A 78 -8.54 6.91 -3.47
C MET A 78 -8.38 6.31 -2.06
N THR A 79 -7.23 5.69 -1.78
CA THR A 79 -6.93 5.20 -0.43
C THR A 79 -6.93 6.36 0.56
N PRO A 80 -7.76 6.35 1.61
CA PRO A 80 -7.86 7.49 2.51
C PRO A 80 -6.53 7.79 3.23
N PRO A 81 -6.10 9.05 3.34
CA PRO A 81 -4.87 9.43 4.05
C PRO A 81 -4.80 8.88 5.48
N ALA A 82 -5.92 8.94 6.20
CA ALA A 82 -6.01 8.42 7.56
C ALA A 82 -5.78 6.91 7.65
N PHE A 83 -6.09 6.13 6.59
CA PHE A 83 -5.77 4.72 6.54
C PHE A 83 -4.27 4.49 6.34
N LEU A 84 -3.64 5.23 5.41
CA LEU A 84 -2.19 5.18 5.19
C LEU A 84 -1.41 5.52 6.48
N ALA A 85 -1.80 6.61 7.16
CA ALA A 85 -1.18 7.02 8.42
C ALA A 85 -1.27 5.95 9.51
N ARG A 86 -2.44 5.30 9.67
CA ARG A 86 -2.61 4.21 10.64
C ARG A 86 -1.76 2.99 10.32
N CYS A 87 -1.64 2.61 9.05
CA CYS A 87 -0.78 1.51 8.64
C CYS A 87 0.70 1.83 8.89
N ALA A 88 1.10 3.06 8.62
CA ALA A 88 2.45 3.57 8.86
C ALA A 88 2.82 3.56 10.35
N ASP A 89 1.95 4.11 11.20
CA ASP A 89 2.10 4.12 12.65
C ASP A 89 2.16 2.70 13.23
N ARG A 90 1.24 1.83 12.80
CA ARG A 90 1.21 0.42 13.19
C ARG A 90 2.52 -0.30 12.89
N ALA A 91 3.04 -0.13 11.67
CA ALA A 91 4.30 -0.75 11.28
C ALA A 91 5.47 -0.22 12.11
N GLY A 92 5.57 1.10 12.31
CA GLY A 92 6.65 1.71 13.09
C GLY A 92 6.62 1.34 14.58
N VAL A 93 5.44 1.33 15.21
CA VAL A 93 5.28 1.09 16.65
C VAL A 93 5.39 -0.39 17.00
N GLU A 94 4.73 -1.27 16.23
CA GLU A 94 4.73 -2.70 16.51
C GLU A 94 5.87 -3.44 15.80
N ASP A 95 6.63 -2.70 14.99
CA ASP A 95 7.71 -3.21 14.15
C ASP A 95 7.19 -4.31 13.20
N ARG A 96 5.93 -4.31 12.76
CA ARG A 96 5.35 -5.36 11.89
C ARG A 96 5.24 -4.91 10.44
N ILE A 97 5.28 -5.86 9.51
CA ILE A 97 4.96 -5.61 8.10
C ILE A 97 3.45 -5.45 8.01
N VAL A 98 2.97 -4.29 7.55
CA VAL A 98 1.54 -4.01 7.47
C VAL A 98 1.11 -3.98 6.00
N VAL A 99 0.08 -4.73 5.66
CA VAL A 99 -0.40 -4.87 4.29
C VAL A 99 -1.89 -4.55 4.23
N GLY A 100 -2.24 -3.52 3.46
CA GLY A 100 -3.61 -3.21 3.13
C GLY A 100 -4.20 -4.33 2.27
N VAL A 101 -5.35 -4.85 2.69
CA VAL A 101 -6.07 -5.88 1.95
C VAL A 101 -7.55 -5.57 1.85
N ARG A 102 -8.23 -6.21 0.92
CA ARG A 102 -9.69 -6.25 0.89
C ARG A 102 -10.21 -7.68 0.82
N PRO A 103 -11.39 -7.96 1.40
CA PRO A 103 -12.03 -9.26 1.23
C PRO A 103 -12.41 -9.49 -0.23
N VAL A 104 -12.30 -10.74 -0.67
CA VAL A 104 -12.81 -11.15 -1.98
C VAL A 104 -14.33 -11.27 -1.91
N THR A 105 -15.02 -10.49 -2.72
CA THR A 105 -16.50 -10.42 -2.70
C THR A 105 -17.15 -11.31 -3.76
N ASP A 106 -16.45 -11.59 -4.86
CA ASP A 106 -16.95 -12.45 -5.93
C ASP A 106 -16.66 -13.93 -5.66
N THR A 107 -17.38 -14.81 -6.37
CA THR A 107 -17.10 -16.25 -6.31
C THR A 107 -15.84 -16.57 -7.11
N VAL A 108 -14.85 -17.16 -6.45
CA VAL A 108 -13.61 -17.61 -7.11
C VAL A 108 -13.74 -19.05 -7.56
N LYS A 109 -13.27 -19.32 -8.78
CA LYS A 109 -13.37 -20.63 -9.44
C LYS A 109 -12.01 -21.05 -9.96
N VAL A 110 -11.66 -22.31 -9.74
CA VAL A 110 -10.51 -22.91 -10.43
C VAL A 110 -10.87 -23.10 -11.89
N VAL A 111 -10.04 -22.61 -12.81
CA VAL A 111 -10.22 -22.82 -14.26
C VAL A 111 -9.18 -23.81 -14.75
N ARG A 112 -9.61 -24.87 -15.45
CA ARG A 112 -8.73 -25.84 -16.12
C ARG A 112 -9.20 -26.02 -17.55
N GLU A 113 -8.29 -25.85 -18.51
CA GLU A 113 -8.59 -26.04 -19.95
C GLU A 113 -9.87 -25.30 -20.38
N GLN A 114 -10.01 -24.04 -19.96
CA GLN A 114 -11.18 -23.18 -20.21
C GLN A 114 -12.52 -23.68 -19.62
N THR A 115 -12.49 -24.70 -18.77
CA THR A 115 -13.65 -25.22 -18.06
C THR A 115 -13.67 -24.74 -16.61
N LEU A 116 -14.86 -24.39 -16.13
CA LEU A 116 -15.09 -23.99 -14.74
C LEU A 116 -15.02 -25.23 -13.83
N GLY A 117 -14.10 -25.20 -12.87
CA GLY A 117 -13.89 -26.25 -11.89
C GLY A 117 -14.52 -25.94 -10.53
N GLU A 118 -13.83 -26.36 -9.48
CA GLU A 118 -14.28 -26.19 -8.09
C GLU A 118 -14.35 -24.72 -7.66
N THR A 119 -15.22 -24.48 -6.68
CA THR A 119 -15.32 -23.17 -6.02
C THR A 119 -14.27 -23.11 -4.92
N VAL A 120 -13.48 -22.05 -4.91
CA VAL A 120 -12.58 -21.75 -3.78
C VAL A 120 -13.39 -21.04 -2.70
N ASP A 121 -13.14 -21.35 -1.44
CA ASP A 121 -13.73 -20.59 -0.34
C ASP A 121 -13.16 -19.17 -0.36
N ARG A 122 -14.00 -18.19 -0.70
CA ARG A 122 -13.57 -16.79 -0.83
C ARG A 122 -13.33 -16.13 0.52
N ASP A 123 -13.89 -16.68 1.60
CA ASP A 123 -13.75 -16.10 2.94
C ASP A 123 -12.32 -16.31 3.49
N GLU A 124 -11.57 -17.23 2.89
CA GLU A 124 -10.13 -17.45 3.13
C GLU A 124 -9.23 -16.63 2.18
N LEU A 125 -9.81 -15.83 1.28
CA LEU A 125 -9.08 -15.07 0.26
C LEU A 125 -9.08 -13.57 0.54
N LEU A 126 -7.91 -12.98 0.32
CA LEU A 126 -7.69 -11.54 0.41
C LEU A 126 -7.14 -11.02 -0.92
N ALA A 127 -7.67 -9.88 -1.36
CA ALA A 127 -7.08 -9.10 -2.44
C ALA A 127 -6.05 -8.13 -1.84
N ILE A 128 -4.79 -8.28 -2.22
CA ILE A 128 -3.74 -7.33 -1.84
C ILE A 128 -4.05 -5.97 -2.48
N CYS A 129 -4.07 -4.92 -1.66
CA CYS A 129 -4.16 -3.55 -2.11
C CYS A 129 -3.01 -2.75 -1.51
N SER A 130 -3.24 -1.46 -1.26
CA SER A 130 -2.25 -0.55 -0.71
C SER A 130 -2.61 -0.13 0.71
N PRO A 131 -1.63 0.23 1.57
CA PRO A 131 -0.18 0.19 1.37
C PRO A 131 0.46 -1.16 1.69
N VAL A 132 1.72 -1.36 1.29
CA VAL A 132 2.63 -2.30 1.98
C VAL A 132 3.62 -1.45 2.77
N VAL A 133 3.62 -1.58 4.09
CA VAL A 133 4.52 -0.84 4.97
C VAL A 133 5.55 -1.78 5.57
N LEU A 134 6.81 -1.45 5.36
CA LEU A 134 7.96 -2.14 5.92
C LEU A 134 8.42 -1.41 7.19
N PRO A 135 8.49 -2.07 8.34
CA PRO A 135 9.01 -1.47 9.56
C PRO A 135 10.53 -1.29 9.50
N PRO A 136 11.14 -0.42 10.34
CA PRO A 136 12.57 -0.10 10.25
C PRO A 136 13.50 -1.33 10.26
N SER A 137 13.21 -2.34 11.09
CA SER A 137 14.01 -3.58 11.16
C SER A 137 14.03 -4.36 9.85
N VAL A 138 12.90 -4.38 9.13
CA VAL A 138 12.77 -5.06 7.84
C VAL A 138 13.42 -4.23 6.74
N VAL A 139 13.29 -2.89 6.78
CA VAL A 139 13.99 -1.99 5.85
C VAL A 139 15.51 -2.18 5.98
N GLU A 140 16.03 -2.21 7.21
CA GLU A 140 17.45 -2.46 7.48
C GLU A 140 17.90 -3.82 6.94
N ASP A 141 17.18 -4.91 7.26
CA ASP A 141 17.54 -6.27 6.85
C ASP A 141 17.39 -6.50 5.32
N LEU A 142 16.38 -5.90 4.71
CA LEU A 142 16.07 -6.11 3.29
C LEU A 142 17.06 -5.37 2.39
N PHE A 143 17.42 -4.14 2.76
CA PHE A 143 18.24 -3.25 1.96
C PHE A 143 19.69 -3.15 2.45
N ALA A 144 20.06 -3.92 3.49
CA ALA A 144 21.44 -4.10 3.91
C ALA A 144 22.34 -4.41 2.71
N ALA A 145 23.52 -3.79 2.70
CA ALA A 145 24.53 -3.93 1.63
C ALA A 145 24.01 -3.60 0.21
N GLY A 146 22.98 -2.75 0.09
CA GLY A 146 22.47 -2.26 -1.19
C GLY A 146 21.51 -3.23 -1.90
N GLY A 147 20.85 -4.10 -1.14
CA GLY A 147 19.81 -4.99 -1.69
C GLY A 147 18.65 -4.21 -2.35
N PRO A 148 18.05 -4.69 -3.44
CA PRO A 148 16.88 -4.07 -4.04
C PRO A 148 15.58 -4.50 -3.34
N LEU A 149 14.47 -3.82 -3.66
CA LEU A 149 13.14 -4.32 -3.36
C LEU A 149 12.90 -5.64 -4.11
N PRO A 150 12.42 -6.73 -3.45
CA PRO A 150 12.27 -8.04 -4.09
C PRO A 150 11.35 -8.07 -5.30
N SER A 151 10.25 -7.31 -5.25
CA SER A 151 9.33 -7.13 -6.37
C SER A 151 8.56 -5.82 -6.20
N THR A 152 8.20 -5.20 -7.33
CA THR A 152 7.27 -4.07 -7.39
C THR A 152 5.82 -4.53 -7.61
N ASP A 153 5.61 -5.83 -7.87
CA ASP A 153 4.29 -6.47 -7.76
C ASP A 153 4.02 -6.75 -6.28
N PHE A 154 2.93 -6.19 -5.73
CA PHE A 154 2.67 -6.26 -4.30
C PHE A 154 2.23 -7.65 -3.85
N LEU A 155 1.64 -8.46 -4.73
CA LEU A 155 1.30 -9.84 -4.40
C LEU A 155 2.58 -10.66 -4.25
N GLU A 156 3.50 -10.55 -5.21
CA GLU A 156 4.80 -11.21 -5.15
C GLU A 156 5.64 -10.72 -3.97
N LEU A 157 5.69 -9.40 -3.75
CA LEU A 157 6.41 -8.81 -2.62
C LEU A 157 5.92 -9.37 -1.30
N VAL A 158 4.61 -9.38 -1.07
CA VAL A 158 4.01 -9.91 0.17
C VAL A 158 4.30 -11.41 0.32
N ALA A 159 4.25 -12.19 -0.76
CA ALA A 159 4.60 -13.60 -0.72
C ALA A 159 6.07 -13.80 -0.30
N THR A 160 7.00 -13.05 -0.88
CA THR A 160 8.42 -13.09 -0.50
C THR A 160 8.67 -12.64 0.94
N LEU A 161 7.97 -11.60 1.40
CA LEU A 161 8.09 -11.13 2.78
C LEU A 161 7.58 -12.18 3.78
N ARG A 162 6.46 -12.86 3.49
CA ARG A 162 5.95 -13.96 4.31
C ARG A 162 6.91 -15.15 4.32
N GLU A 163 7.47 -15.50 3.17
CA GLU A 163 8.47 -16.58 3.08
C GLU A 163 9.73 -16.27 3.90
N ARG A 164 10.22 -15.03 3.85
CA ARG A 164 11.44 -14.62 4.56
C ARG A 164 11.24 -14.43 6.06
N TYR A 165 10.14 -13.80 6.47
CA TYR A 165 9.94 -13.36 7.86
C TYR A 165 8.87 -14.11 8.64
N GLY A 166 8.11 -14.99 7.99
CA GLY A 166 7.01 -15.73 8.61
C GLY A 166 5.66 -15.00 8.55
N ASP A 167 4.59 -15.77 8.64
CA ASP A 167 3.21 -15.27 8.56
C ASP A 167 2.87 -14.36 9.75
N GLU A 168 3.41 -14.66 10.92
CA GLU A 168 3.24 -13.85 12.12
C GLU A 168 3.91 -12.48 12.05
N ARG A 169 4.80 -12.24 11.08
CA ARG A 169 5.42 -10.93 10.86
C ARG A 169 4.56 -10.01 10.00
N VAL A 170 3.64 -10.57 9.22
CA VAL A 170 2.82 -9.85 8.26
C VAL A 170 1.41 -9.70 8.81
N GLU A 171 1.00 -8.45 9.03
CA GLU A 171 -0.34 -8.09 9.45
C GLU A 171 -1.15 -7.59 8.26
N PHE A 172 -2.24 -8.31 7.97
CA PHE A 172 -3.22 -7.87 6.99
C PHE A 172 -4.25 -6.95 7.65
N VAL A 173 -4.38 -5.74 7.13
CA VAL A 173 -5.34 -4.75 7.62
C VAL A 173 -6.39 -4.50 6.54
N GLU A 174 -7.66 -4.71 6.90
CA GLU A 174 -8.77 -4.47 5.98
C GLU A 174 -8.85 -2.98 5.62
N ALA A 175 -8.67 -2.71 4.34
CA ALA A 175 -8.72 -1.39 3.75
C ALA A 175 -10.16 -0.98 3.45
N PRO A 176 -10.49 0.31 3.56
CA PRO A 176 -11.84 0.78 3.30
C PRO A 176 -12.21 0.62 1.82
N PRO A 177 -13.50 0.63 1.45
CA PRO A 177 -13.94 0.39 0.08
C PRO A 177 -13.26 1.27 -0.98
N GLU A 178 -12.96 2.52 -0.65
CA GLU A 178 -12.29 3.54 -1.47
C GLU A 178 -10.84 3.16 -1.80
N ALA A 179 -10.18 2.33 -0.98
CA ALA A 179 -8.82 1.85 -1.20
C ALA A 179 -8.74 0.68 -2.20
N ARG A 180 -9.83 0.39 -2.93
CA ARG A 180 -9.80 -0.68 -3.93
C ARG A 180 -8.78 -0.41 -5.03
N ARG A 181 -8.12 -1.48 -5.46
CA ARG A 181 -7.28 -1.44 -6.65
C ARG A 181 -8.15 -1.40 -7.91
N VAL A 182 -7.74 -0.58 -8.88
CA VAL A 182 -8.34 -0.52 -10.22
C VAL A 182 -7.47 -1.28 -11.22
N GLY A 183 -8.10 -2.05 -12.12
CA GLY A 183 -7.42 -2.77 -13.20
C GLY A 183 -7.77 -2.28 -14.59
N SER A 184 -8.80 -1.43 -14.73
CA SER A 184 -9.28 -0.92 -16.02
C SER A 184 -9.97 0.44 -15.88
N ASP A 185 -10.36 1.03 -17.02
CA ASP A 185 -11.16 2.25 -17.07
C ASP A 185 -12.55 2.08 -16.44
N GLU A 186 -13.15 0.90 -16.57
CA GLU A 186 -14.42 0.58 -15.92
C GLU A 186 -14.28 0.57 -14.38
N ASP A 187 -13.17 0.04 -13.86
CA ASP A 187 -12.89 0.10 -12.43
C ASP A 187 -12.72 1.54 -11.93
N ILE A 188 -12.06 2.39 -12.71
CA ILE A 188 -11.92 3.83 -12.40
C ILE A 188 -13.31 4.48 -12.34
N ALA A 189 -14.19 4.22 -13.30
CA ALA A 189 -15.53 4.78 -13.30
C ALA A 189 -16.35 4.36 -12.06
N VAL A 190 -16.25 3.10 -11.64
CA VAL A 190 -16.90 2.62 -10.41
C VAL A 190 -16.29 3.28 -9.18
N LEU A 191 -14.97 3.38 -9.11
CA LEU A 191 -14.29 4.03 -7.98
C LEU A 191 -14.65 5.51 -7.89
N ALA A 192 -14.69 6.23 -9.01
CA ALA A 192 -15.11 7.62 -9.07
C ALA A 192 -16.54 7.81 -8.52
N ALA A 193 -17.47 6.93 -8.88
CA ALA A 193 -18.84 6.99 -8.37
C ALA A 193 -18.93 6.70 -6.85
N LEU A 194 -18.04 5.85 -6.32
CA LEU A 194 -17.96 5.52 -4.90
C LEU A 194 -17.41 6.67 -4.05
N THR A 195 -16.45 7.42 -4.60
CA THR A 195 -15.71 8.49 -3.89
C THR A 195 -16.19 9.89 -4.24
N ASP A 196 -17.32 10.00 -4.94
CA ASP A 196 -17.96 11.26 -5.31
C ASP A 196 -18.46 11.98 -4.03
N PRO A 197 -17.94 13.18 -3.69
CA PRO A 197 -18.18 13.87 -2.42
C PRO A 197 -19.57 14.54 -2.30
N ARG A 198 -20.61 13.96 -2.91
CA ARG A 198 -21.98 14.50 -2.96
C ARG A 198 -22.55 14.93 -1.61
#